data_AF-A0A349DDG0-F1
#
_entry.id   AF-A0A349DDG0-F1
#
_cell.length_a   1.000
_cell.length_b   1.000
_cell.length_c   1.000
_cell.angle_alpha   90.00
_cell.angle_beta   90.00
_cell.angle_gamma   90.00
#
_symmetry.space_group_name_H-M   'P 1'
#
loop_
_entity.id
_entity.type
_entity.pdbx_description
1 polymer ?
#
loop_
_entity_poly.entity_id
_entity_poly.type
_entity_poly.pdbx_seq_one_letter_code
_entity_poly.pdbx_strand_id
1 'polypeptide(L)'
;PLVLSEFGGYSRIIENHVWNREKSFGYVMYKTKETLTKAYKKLFEKQIIPNIKKGLSATVYTQVSDVEFEVNGIYTYDRELLKIDADTIREINAKLKY
;
A
#
# COMPACT_ATOMS: atom_id res chain seq x y z
N PRO A 1 -20.65 12.49 3.39
CA PRO A 1 -19.56 11.57 3.78
C PRO A 1 -18.73 11.24 2.53
N LEU A 2 -17.39 11.33 2.62
CA LEU A 2 -16.49 11.05 1.49
C LEU A 2 -15.82 9.68 1.68
N VAL A 3 -15.75 8.89 0.61
CA VAL A 3 -14.97 7.64 0.59
C VAL A 3 -13.85 7.78 -0.43
N LEU A 4 -12.62 7.52 0.00
CA LEU A 4 -11.48 7.39 -0.91
C LEU A 4 -11.35 5.91 -1.29
N SER A 5 -12.05 5.52 -2.36
CA SER A 5 -12.21 4.13 -2.78
C SER A 5 -10.96 3.50 -3.38
N GLU A 6 -9.97 4.30 -3.76
CA GLU A 6 -8.69 3.83 -4.25
C GLU A 6 -7.64 4.91 -4.05
N PHE A 7 -6.50 4.53 -3.49
CA PHE A 7 -5.30 5.36 -3.34
C PHE A 7 -4.12 4.48 -2.97
N GLY A 8 -2.91 5.04 -3.05
CA GLY A 8 -1.69 4.30 -2.76
C GLY A 8 -1.05 3.78 -4.04
N GLY A 9 -0.97 2.46 -4.19
CA GLY A 9 -0.31 1.85 -5.34
C GLY A 9 1.22 1.88 -5.27
N TYR A 10 1.79 1.87 -4.07
CA TYR A 10 3.24 1.79 -3.90
C TYR A 10 3.74 0.38 -4.13
N SER A 11 4.79 0.26 -4.92
CA SER A 11 5.19 -0.99 -5.54
C SER A 11 6.54 -1.44 -5.04
N ARG A 12 6.72 -2.76 -4.95
CA ARG A 12 8.01 -3.39 -4.68
C ARG A 12 8.01 -4.77 -5.31
N ILE A 13 8.97 -5.04 -6.18
CA ILE A 13 9.18 -6.38 -6.73
C ILE A 13 9.98 -7.21 -5.73
N ILE A 14 9.53 -8.44 -5.48
CA ILE A 14 10.28 -9.44 -4.74
C ILE A 14 10.58 -10.58 -5.71
N GLU A 15 11.85 -10.95 -5.83
CA GLU A 15 12.26 -12.07 -6.69
C GLU A 15 11.53 -13.36 -6.29
N ASN A 16 11.25 -14.21 -7.28
CA ASN A 16 10.56 -15.49 -7.12
C ASN A 16 9.10 -15.42 -6.63
N HIS A 17 8.59 -14.24 -6.28
CA HIS A 17 7.22 -14.00 -5.84
C HIS A 17 6.45 -13.05 -6.77
N VAL A 18 6.84 -13.05 -8.06
CA VAL A 18 6.31 -12.16 -9.10
C VAL A 18 5.98 -12.99 -10.35
N TRP A 19 4.89 -12.66 -11.03
CA TRP A 19 4.44 -13.37 -12.24
C TRP A 19 5.43 -13.22 -13.40
N ASN A 20 5.83 -11.99 -13.71
CA ASN A 20 6.82 -11.71 -14.74
C ASN A 20 7.62 -10.46 -14.37
N ARG A 21 8.88 -10.65 -13.97
CA ARG A 21 9.75 -9.56 -13.53
C ARG A 21 9.98 -8.49 -14.60
N GLU A 22 10.24 -8.90 -15.84
CA GLU A 22 10.63 -7.99 -16.92
C GLU A 22 9.49 -7.07 -17.36
N LYS A 23 8.26 -7.57 -17.31
CA LYS A 23 7.04 -6.84 -17.67
C LYS A 23 6.37 -6.15 -16.49
N SER A 24 6.90 -6.31 -15.28
CA SER A 24 6.31 -5.73 -14.07
C SER A 24 6.35 -4.20 -14.09
N PHE A 25 5.23 -3.57 -13.75
CA PHE A 25 5.09 -2.13 -13.61
C PHE A 25 4.35 -1.76 -12.33
N GLY A 26 4.50 -0.51 -11.93
CA GLY A 26 3.84 0.05 -10.76
C GLY A 26 4.10 1.54 -10.64
N TYR A 27 3.25 2.24 -9.90
CA TYR A 27 3.22 3.71 -9.90
C TYR A 27 4.47 4.33 -9.27
N VAL A 28 4.87 3.82 -8.10
CA VAL A 28 6.07 4.29 -7.38
C VAL A 28 6.82 3.08 -6.86
N MET A 29 8.02 2.84 -7.41
CA MET A 29 8.85 1.67 -7.07
C MET A 29 9.77 1.93 -5.89
N TYR A 30 9.71 1.02 -4.92
CA TYR A 30 10.58 0.95 -3.76
C TYR A 30 11.43 -0.31 -3.82
N LYS A 31 12.71 -0.20 -3.42
CA LYS A 31 13.66 -1.31 -3.45
C LYS A 31 13.53 -2.22 -2.22
N THR A 32 13.15 -1.67 -1.07
CA THR A 32 13.18 -2.39 0.21
C THR A 32 11.86 -2.28 0.97
N LYS A 33 11.62 -3.24 1.88
CA LYS A 33 10.43 -3.24 2.75
C LYS A 33 10.39 -1.98 3.61
N GLU A 34 11.54 -1.52 4.09
CA GLU A 34 11.65 -0.35 4.97
C GLU A 34 11.30 0.94 4.23
N THR A 35 11.78 1.10 3.00
CA THR A 35 11.51 2.30 2.19
C THR A 35 10.04 2.36 1.76
N LEU A 36 9.46 1.22 1.36
CA LEU A 36 8.03 1.10 1.08
C LEU A 36 7.17 1.39 2.33
N THR A 37 7.54 0.81 3.48
CA THR A 37 6.83 1.01 4.75
C THR A 37 6.85 2.48 5.18
N LYS A 38 8.02 3.15 5.09
CA LYS A 38 8.14 4.58 5.39
C LYS A 38 7.26 5.43 4.47
N ALA A 39 7.19 5.09 3.19
CA ALA A 39 6.34 5.79 2.24
C ALA A 39 4.85 5.60 2.55
N TYR A 40 4.43 4.37 2.82
CA TYR A 40 3.08 4.05 3.27
C TYR A 40 2.70 4.88 4.51
N LYS A 41 3.52 4.85 5.57
CA LYS A 41 3.29 5.64 6.79
C LYS A 41 3.15 7.13 6.48
N LYS A 42 4.07 7.68 5.68
CA LYS A 42 4.06 9.09 5.28
C LYS A 42 2.81 9.48 4.50
N LEU A 43 2.34 8.64 3.58
CA LEU A 43 1.11 8.86 2.81
C LEU A 43 -0.08 9.05 3.77
N PHE A 44 -0.25 8.13 4.71
CA PHE A 44 -1.35 8.22 5.66
C PHE A 44 -1.26 9.43 6.59
N GLU A 45 -0.08 9.66 7.19
CA GLU A 45 0.11 10.74 8.16
C GLU A 45 0.00 12.14 7.53
N LYS A 46 0.43 12.30 6.27
CA LYS A 46 0.46 13.62 5.63
C LYS A 46 -0.75 13.90 4.76
N GLN A 47 -1.37 12.88 4.18
CA GLN A 47 -2.44 13.09 3.19
C GLN A 47 -3.77 12.48 3.61
N ILE A 48 -3.80 11.34 4.30
CA ILE A 48 -5.08 10.65 4.58
C ILE A 48 -5.71 11.13 5.88
N ILE A 49 -4.99 10.96 7.00
CA ILE A 49 -5.48 11.30 8.35
C ILE A 49 -5.97 12.76 8.46
N PRO A 50 -5.28 13.78 7.89
CA PRO A 50 -5.74 15.16 7.96
C PRO A 50 -7.09 15.44 7.28
N ASN A 51 -7.58 14.54 6.43
CA ASN A 51 -8.86 14.67 5.75
C ASN A 51 -10.04 14.06 6.53
N ILE A 52 -9.79 13.31 7.62
CA ILE A 52 -10.86 12.79 8.51
C ILE A 52 -11.70 13.95 9.05
N LYS A 53 -11.06 15.01 9.57
CA LYS A 53 -11.74 16.23 10.04
C LYS A 53 -12.50 17.01 8.95
N LYS A 54 -12.27 16.68 7.67
CA LYS A 54 -12.97 17.28 6.51
C LYS A 54 -14.10 16.39 5.97
N GLY A 55 -14.42 15.29 6.66
CA GLY A 55 -15.53 14.40 6.29
C GLY A 55 -15.11 13.13 5.54
N LEU A 56 -13.81 12.80 5.47
CA LEU A 56 -13.37 11.49 5.00
C LEU A 56 -13.85 10.40 5.97
N SER A 57 -14.68 9.50 5.46
CA SER A 57 -15.39 8.49 6.26
C SER A 57 -14.85 7.07 6.06
N ALA A 58 -14.21 6.79 4.92
CA ALA A 58 -13.58 5.51 4.64
C ALA A 58 -12.47 5.64 3.60
N THR A 59 -11.53 4.68 3.63
CA THR A 59 -10.44 4.57 2.66
C THR A 59 -10.22 3.11 2.28
N VAL A 60 -9.85 2.87 1.02
CA VAL A 60 -9.49 1.54 0.51
C VAL A 60 -8.15 1.65 -0.20
N TYR A 61 -7.13 0.99 0.34
CA TYR A 61 -5.77 1.00 -0.22
C TYR A 61 -5.68 0.00 -1.38
N THR A 62 -5.26 0.47 -2.55
CA THR A 62 -5.02 -0.39 -3.71
C THR A 62 -3.58 -0.92 -3.67
N GLN A 63 -3.33 -2.23 -3.73
CA GLN A 63 -4.27 -3.35 -3.77
C GLN A 63 -3.84 -4.48 -2.81
N VAL A 64 -4.65 -5.54 -2.69
CA VAL A 64 -4.40 -6.62 -1.73
C VAL A 64 -3.15 -7.44 -2.10
N SER A 65 -3.00 -7.84 -3.36
CA SER A 65 -1.85 -8.60 -3.86
C SER A 65 -1.43 -8.05 -5.22
N ASP A 66 -0.23 -8.40 -5.67
CA ASP A 66 0.12 -8.17 -7.07
C ASP A 66 -0.81 -8.96 -7.99
N VAL A 67 -1.05 -8.41 -9.19
CA VAL A 67 -1.87 -9.04 -10.22
C VAL A 67 -1.11 -8.98 -11.54
N GLU A 68 -0.65 -10.14 -12.00
CA GLU A 68 0.12 -10.32 -13.24
C GLU A 68 1.30 -9.34 -13.33
N PHE A 69 1.19 -8.30 -14.15
CA PHE A 69 2.22 -7.31 -14.38
C PHE A 69 2.16 -6.12 -13.40
N GLU A 70 1.08 -5.96 -12.65
CA GLU A 70 0.91 -4.86 -11.70
C GLU A 70 1.39 -5.28 -10.30
N VAL A 71 2.47 -4.65 -9.81
CA VAL A 71 3.19 -5.09 -8.60
C VAL A 71 3.08 -4.13 -7.41
N ASN A 72 1.95 -3.44 -7.31
CA ASN A 72 1.58 -2.49 -6.26
C ASN A 72 0.69 -3.11 -5.15
N GLY A 73 0.64 -4.44 -5.06
CA GLY A 73 -0.04 -5.13 -3.97
C GLY A 73 0.69 -5.00 -2.63
N ILE A 74 -0.06 -5.00 -1.52
CA ILE A 74 0.53 -5.12 -0.18
C ILE A 74 1.11 -6.53 0.05
N TYR A 75 0.58 -7.54 -0.64
CA TYR A 75 1.15 -8.88 -0.74
C TYR A 75 1.78 -9.13 -2.12
N THR A 76 2.71 -10.08 -2.18
CA THR A 76 3.23 -10.64 -3.43
C THR A 76 2.16 -11.33 -4.27
N TYR A 77 2.51 -11.66 -5.52
CA TYR A 77 1.62 -12.31 -6.48
C TYR A 77 0.99 -13.60 -5.95
N ASP A 78 1.79 -14.43 -5.29
CA ASP A 78 1.38 -15.69 -4.64
C ASP A 78 0.74 -15.53 -3.26
N ARG A 79 0.68 -14.29 -2.74
CA ARG A 79 0.17 -13.95 -1.41
C ARG A 79 0.99 -14.52 -0.24
N GLU A 80 2.22 -14.93 -0.48
CA GLU A 80 3.07 -15.50 0.59
C GLU A 80 3.74 -14.43 1.45
N LEU A 81 4.14 -13.29 0.84
CA LEU A 81 4.92 -12.27 1.53
C LEU A 81 4.19 -10.93 1.60
N LEU A 82 4.01 -10.43 2.83
CA LEU A 82 3.58 -9.06 3.07
C LEU A 82 4.75 -8.08 2.84
N LYS A 83 4.58 -7.19 1.87
CA LYS A 83 5.61 -6.23 1.41
C LYS A 83 5.79 -5.03 2.32
N ILE A 84 4.79 -4.72 3.13
CA ILE A 84 4.76 -3.63 4.10
C ILE A 84 4.90 -4.22 5.51
N ASP A 85 5.50 -3.48 6.43
CA ASP A 85 5.51 -3.89 7.82
C ASP A 85 4.09 -3.97 8.42
N ALA A 86 3.76 -5.11 9.02
CA ALA A 86 2.42 -5.38 9.52
C ALA A 86 2.07 -4.50 10.74
N ASP A 87 3.05 -4.24 11.62
CA ASP A 87 2.85 -3.38 12.78
C ASP A 87 2.60 -1.94 12.37
N THR A 88 3.29 -1.45 11.34
CA THR A 88 3.03 -0.14 10.75
C THR A 88 1.61 -0.04 10.18
N ILE A 89 1.11 -1.07 9.48
CA ILE A 89 -0.28 -1.10 9.00
C ILE A 89 -1.26 -1.03 10.19
N ARG A 90 -1.04 -1.85 11.23
CA ARG A 90 -1.86 -1.84 12.44
C ARG A 90 -1.85 -0.47 13.14
N GLU A 91 -0.68 0.14 13.30
CA GLU A 91 -0.48 1.47 13.90
C GLU A 91 -1.28 2.53 13.13
N ILE A 92 -1.17 2.54 11.79
CA ILE A 92 -1.90 3.48 10.94
C ILE A 92 -3.41 3.26 11.02
N ASN A 93 -3.88 2.02 10.92
CA ASN A 93 -5.32 1.72 11.00
C ASN A 93 -5.91 2.12 12.36
N ALA A 94 -5.14 2.01 13.45
CA ALA A 94 -5.57 2.48 14.76
C ALA A 94 -5.78 4.01 14.81
N LYS A 95 -5.05 4.78 13.99
CA LYS A 95 -5.18 6.24 13.85
C LYS A 95 -6.31 6.69 12.90
N LEU A 96 -6.91 5.78 12.13
CA LEU A 96 -8.01 6.05 11.19
C LEU A 96 -9.41 5.98 11.83
N LYS A 97 -9.47 6.00 13.16
CA LYS A 97 -10.71 5.96 13.91
C LYS A 97 -11.21 7.38 14.17
N TYR A 98 -12.53 7.54 14.15
CA TYR A 98 -13.22 8.76 14.59
C TYR A 98 -13.22 8.86 16.11
#